data_AF-A0A2N2HZ49-F1
#
_entry.id   AF-A0A2N2HZ49-F1
#
_cell.length_a   1.000
_cell.length_b   1.000
_cell.length_c   1.000
_cell.angle_alpha   90.00
_cell.angle_beta   90.00
_cell.angle_gamma   90.00
#
_symmetry.space_group_name_H-M   'P 1'
#
loop_
_entity.id
_entity.type
_entity.pdbx_description
1 polymer ?
#
loop_
_entity_poly.entity_id
_entity_poly.type
_entity_poly.pdbx_seq_one_letter_code
_entity_poly.pdbx_strand_id
1 'polypeptide(L)'
;MKISYKAALLSAFVFPGVGQIYLKQYWRGLAILLIVFTGLGYIIRVSAIAALSVLDDAVVELKHGTTNLHEISGIVGSKTSVTNPYYDVVFYLIVCFWIFAIIDAYIIGKQKDRQDEET
;
A
#
# COMPACT_ATOMS: atom_id res chain seq x y z
N MET A 1 7.75 -7.49 27.64
CA MET A 1 6.52 -7.31 26.82
C MET A 1 6.03 -8.66 26.37
N LYS A 2 4.72 -8.94 26.52
CA LYS A 2 4.12 -10.18 26.03
C LYS A 2 4.30 -10.32 24.51
N ILE A 3 4.35 -11.55 23.99
CA ILE A 3 4.63 -11.85 22.57
C ILE A 3 3.55 -11.21 21.68
N SER A 4 2.32 -11.07 22.18
CA SER A 4 1.23 -10.33 21.53
C SER A 4 1.60 -8.92 21.12
N TYR A 5 2.18 -8.15 22.05
CA TYR A 5 2.49 -6.75 21.80
C TYR A 5 3.64 -6.61 20.82
N LYS A 6 4.65 -7.49 20.92
CA LYS A 6 5.77 -7.52 19.97
C LYS A 6 5.29 -7.83 18.56
N ALA A 7 4.40 -8.80 18.39
CA ALA A 7 3.86 -9.18 17.09
C ALA A 7 2.96 -8.09 16.48
N ALA A 8 2.11 -7.46 17.28
CA ALA A 8 1.28 -6.35 16.85
C ALA A 8 2.13 -5.15 16.41
N LEU A 9 3.14 -4.79 17.22
CA LEU A 9 4.10 -3.73 16.89
C LEU A 9 4.87 -4.06 15.61
N LEU A 10 5.28 -5.31 15.41
CA LEU A 10 5.98 -5.72 14.20
C LEU A 10 5.09 -5.59 12.95
N SER A 11 3.81 -5.99 13.06
CA SER A 11 2.82 -5.81 11.98
C SER A 11 2.49 -4.33 11.72
N ALA A 12 2.53 -3.49 12.76
CA ALA A 12 2.21 -2.06 12.68
C ALA A 12 3.36 -1.20 12.16
N PHE A 13 4.60 -1.44 12.61
CA PHE A 13 5.75 -0.60 12.32
C PHE A 13 6.65 -1.11 11.19
N VAL A 14 6.72 -2.43 10.98
CA VAL A 14 7.61 -3.00 9.94
C VAL A 14 6.83 -3.20 8.66
N PHE A 15 5.85 -4.11 8.68
CA PHE A 15 5.02 -4.39 7.51
C PHE A 15 3.80 -5.25 7.92
N PRO A 16 2.61 -5.01 7.33
CA PRO A 16 1.43 -5.83 7.59
C PRO A 16 1.72 -7.31 7.29
N GLY A 17 1.47 -8.18 8.27
CA GLY A 17 1.67 -9.63 8.15
C GLY A 17 2.99 -10.15 8.71
N VAL A 18 3.97 -9.28 9.02
CA VAL A 18 5.25 -9.70 9.63
C VAL A 18 5.04 -10.18 11.07
N GLY A 19 4.06 -9.61 11.79
CA GLY A 19 3.65 -10.11 13.10
C GLY A 19 3.18 -11.57 13.08
N GLN A 20 2.49 -11.99 12.02
CA GLN A 20 2.03 -13.38 11.83
C GLN A 20 3.20 -14.31 11.46
N ILE A 21 4.15 -13.83 10.66
CA ILE A 21 5.38 -14.58 10.32
C ILE A 21 6.22 -14.80 11.58
N TYR A 22 6.37 -13.78 12.43
CA TYR A 22 7.06 -13.88 13.72
C TYR A 22 6.43 -14.94 14.63
N LEU A 23 5.11 -15.10 14.58
CA LEU A 23 4.41 -16.14 15.34
C LEU A 23 4.47 -17.55 14.75
N LYS A 24 5.23 -17.76 13.66
CA LYS A 24 5.30 -18.98 12.84
C LYS A 24 4.03 -19.30 12.05
N GLN A 25 3.14 -18.32 11.87
CA GLN A 25 1.90 -18.50 11.10
C GLN A 25 2.07 -17.99 9.66
N TYR A 26 3.04 -18.60 8.97
CA TYR A 26 3.51 -18.15 7.64
C TYR A 26 2.41 -18.05 6.59
N TRP A 27 1.45 -18.98 6.59
CA TRP A 27 0.35 -18.98 5.63
C TRP A 27 -0.52 -17.72 5.71
N ARG A 28 -0.85 -17.27 6.92
CA ARG A 28 -1.62 -16.04 7.12
C ARG A 28 -0.80 -14.80 6.78
N GLY A 29 0.46 -14.77 7.24
CA GLY A 29 1.40 -13.69 6.93
C GLY A 29 1.59 -13.50 5.43
N LEU A 30 1.77 -14.60 4.69
CA LEU A 30 1.94 -14.60 3.25
C LEU A 30 0.69 -14.10 2.52
N ALA A 31 -0.50 -14.53 2.96
CA ALA A 31 -1.76 -14.06 2.35
C ALA A 31 -1.93 -12.54 2.48
N ILE A 32 -1.67 -11.97 3.66
CA ILE A 32 -1.75 -10.52 3.88
C ILE A 32 -0.68 -9.80 3.05
N LEU A 33 0.55 -10.32 3.02
CA LEU A 33 1.65 -9.74 2.26
C LEU A 33 1.33 -9.70 0.75
N LEU A 34 0.78 -10.79 0.20
CA LEU A 34 0.38 -10.85 -1.22
C LEU A 34 -0.73 -9.87 -1.56
N ILE A 35 -1.73 -9.69 -0.69
CA ILE A 35 -2.81 -8.71 -0.88
C ILE A 35 -2.23 -7.30 -0.93
N VAL A 36 -1.38 -6.95 0.03
CA VAL A 36 -0.75 -5.61 0.11
C VAL A 36 0.17 -5.38 -1.09
N PHE A 37 0.98 -6.37 -1.49
CA PHE A 37 1.83 -6.28 -2.68
C PHE A 37 1.03 -6.10 -3.97
N THR A 38 -0.11 -6.79 -4.09
CA THR A 38 -0.97 -6.67 -5.27
C THR A 38 -1.60 -5.28 -5.36
N GLY A 39 -2.10 -4.76 -4.23
CA GLY A 39 -2.64 -3.39 -4.15
C GLY A 39 -1.58 -2.33 -4.47
N LEU A 40 -0.38 -2.48 -3.91
CA LEU A 40 0.73 -1.57 -4.16
C LEU A 40 1.20 -1.62 -5.63
N GLY A 41 1.32 -2.82 -6.19
CA GLY A 41 1.67 -3.02 -7.60
C GLY A 41 0.66 -2.41 -8.56
N TYR A 42 -0.63 -2.47 -8.22
CA TYR A 42 -1.68 -1.79 -8.97
C TYR A 42 -1.50 -0.27 -8.94
N ILE A 43 -1.33 0.32 -7.76
CA ILE A 43 -1.11 1.78 -7.63
C ILE A 43 0.10 2.24 -8.45
N ILE A 44 1.22 1.51 -8.35
CA ILE A 44 2.45 1.81 -9.10
C ILE A 44 2.18 1.74 -10.61
N ARG A 45 1.48 0.71 -11.10
CA ARG A 45 1.14 0.61 -12.53
C ARG A 45 0.28 1.76 -13.00
N VAL A 46 -0.79 2.10 -12.29
CA VAL A 46 -1.69 3.18 -12.72
C VAL A 46 -0.95 4.52 -12.68
N SER A 47 -0.10 4.75 -11.68
CA SER A 47 0.73 5.96 -11.59
C SER A 47 1.76 6.04 -12.72
N ALA A 48 2.41 4.91 -13.06
CA ALA A 48 3.37 4.85 -14.16
C ALA A 48 2.71 5.09 -15.52
N ILE A 49 1.54 4.50 -15.77
CA ILE A 49 0.76 4.74 -17.00
C ILE A 49 0.32 6.20 -17.09
N ALA A 50 -0.16 6.78 -15.98
CA ALA A 50 -0.55 8.19 -15.94
C ALA A 50 0.65 9.10 -16.28
N ALA A 51 1.82 8.87 -15.66
CA ALA A 51 3.03 9.63 -15.93
C ALA A 51 3.48 9.52 -17.40
N LEU A 52 3.43 8.32 -17.97
CA LEU A 52 3.78 8.09 -19.38
C LEU A 52 2.80 8.75 -20.34
N SER A 53 1.49 8.70 -20.06
CA SER A 53 0.47 9.34 -20.90
C SER A 53 0.59 10.86 -20.94
N VAL A 54 0.97 11.48 -19.82
CA VAL A 54 1.25 12.92 -19.74
C VAL A 54 2.45 13.31 -20.60
N LEU A 55 3.49 12.46 -20.62
CA LEU A 55 4.68 12.70 -21.43
C LEU A 55 4.38 12.53 -22.94
N ASP A 56 3.60 11.52 -23.31
CA ASP A 56 3.23 11.26 -24.71
C ASP A 56 2.36 12.43 -25.26
N ASP A 57 1.38 12.88 -24.49
CA ASP A 57 0.56 14.06 -24.84
C ASP A 57 1.43 15.32 -24.97
N ALA A 58 2.37 15.55 -24.05
CA ALA A 58 3.27 16.71 -24.10
C ALA A 58 4.20 16.68 -25.33
N VAL A 59 4.70 15.51 -25.72
CA VAL A 59 5.56 15.33 -26.91
C VAL A 59 4.76 15.52 -28.20
N VAL A 60 3.52 15.05 -28.26
CA VAL A 60 2.62 15.26 -29.40
C VAL A 60 2.26 16.74 -29.57
N GLU A 61 2.02 17.46 -28.47
CA GLU A 61 1.68 18.89 -28.48
C GLU A 61 2.89 19.76 -28.85
N LEU A 62 4.10 19.40 -28.38
CA LEU A 62 5.38 20.00 -28.80
C LEU A 62 5.64 19.82 -30.31
N LYS A 63 5.29 18.66 -30.87
CA LYS A 63 5.44 18.39 -32.31
C LYS A 63 4.49 19.21 -33.19
N HIS A 64 3.34 19.65 -32.66
CA HIS A 64 2.35 20.46 -33.38
C HIS A 64 2.61 21.97 -33.31
N GLY A 65 3.74 22.42 -32.72
CA GLY A 65 4.22 23.80 -32.84
C GLY A 65 3.85 24.74 -31.69
N THR A 66 3.42 24.22 -30.54
CA THR A 66 3.15 25.05 -29.35
C THR A 66 4.45 25.30 -28.58
N THR A 67 5.03 26.49 -28.77
CA THR A 67 6.30 26.97 -28.19
C THR A 67 6.17 27.54 -26.78
N ASN A 68 5.30 26.98 -25.93
CA ASN A 68 5.11 27.51 -24.57
C ASN A 68 5.18 26.40 -23.51
N LEU A 69 6.40 26.17 -22.99
CA LEU A 69 6.69 25.28 -21.85
C LEU A 69 5.80 25.57 -20.61
N HIS A 70 5.25 26.78 -20.53
CA HIS A 70 4.38 27.26 -19.44
C HIS A 70 2.94 26.73 -19.54
N GLU A 71 2.43 26.42 -20.73
CA GLU A 71 1.12 25.77 -20.87
C GLU A 71 1.21 24.28 -20.57
N ILE A 72 2.33 23.64 -20.93
CA ILE A 72 2.61 22.25 -20.63
C ILE A 72 2.64 22.03 -19.10
N SER A 73 3.22 22.93 -18.31
CA SER A 73 3.21 22.79 -16.84
C SER A 73 1.81 22.94 -16.23
N GLY A 74 0.93 23.75 -16.85
CA GLY A 74 -0.49 23.86 -16.46
C GLY A 74 -1.32 22.63 -16.80
N ILE A 75 -1.06 21.99 -17.94
CA ILE A 75 -1.71 20.75 -18.36
C ILE A 75 -1.20 19.55 -17.55
N VAL A 76 0.10 19.51 -17.24
CA VAL A 76 0.70 18.52 -16.34
C VAL A 76 0.11 18.67 -14.94
N GLY A 77 0.08 19.88 -14.37
CA GLY A 77 -0.44 20.14 -13.02
C GLY A 77 -1.94 19.85 -12.86
N SER A 78 -2.74 20.08 -13.90
CA SER A 78 -4.17 19.75 -13.91
C SER A 78 -4.44 18.25 -14.09
N LYS A 79 -3.59 17.51 -14.81
CA LYS A 79 -3.65 16.03 -14.88
C LYS A 79 -3.18 15.35 -13.59
N THR A 80 -2.23 15.93 -12.86
CA THR A 80 -1.88 15.46 -11.49
C THR A 80 -3.01 15.70 -10.48
N SER A 81 -3.92 16.65 -10.79
CA SER A 81 -5.09 16.97 -9.96
C SER A 81 -6.31 16.10 -10.26
N VAL A 82 -6.18 15.07 -11.11
CA VAL A 82 -7.17 14.00 -11.17
C VAL A 82 -7.02 13.18 -9.89
N THR A 83 -7.60 13.69 -8.80
CA THR A 83 -7.95 12.92 -7.61
C THR A 83 -8.93 11.85 -8.07
N ASN A 84 -8.42 10.78 -8.67
CA ASN A 84 -9.24 9.68 -9.12
C ASN A 84 -9.75 9.01 -7.84
N PRO A 85 -11.06 9.03 -7.56
CA PRO A 85 -11.61 8.49 -6.31
C PRO A 85 -11.26 7.01 -6.11
N TYR A 86 -10.85 6.30 -7.16
CA TYR A 86 -10.28 4.96 -7.06
C TYR A 86 -8.99 4.91 -6.24
N TYR A 87 -8.09 5.89 -6.33
CA TYR A 87 -6.85 5.89 -5.53
C TYR A 87 -7.16 6.05 -4.05
N ASP A 88 -8.04 6.97 -3.70
CA ASP A 88 -8.44 7.19 -2.31
C ASP A 88 -9.10 5.92 -1.75
N VAL A 89 -10.02 5.30 -2.49
CA VAL A 89 -10.68 4.04 -2.08
C VAL A 89 -9.67 2.90 -1.91
N VAL A 90 -8.74 2.72 -2.85
CA VAL A 90 -7.72 1.66 -2.75
C VAL A 90 -6.76 1.94 -1.58
N PHE A 91 -6.39 3.20 -1.36
CA PHE A 91 -5.57 3.60 -0.23
C PHE A 91 -6.26 3.32 1.11
N TYR A 92 -7.53 3.73 1.26
CA TYR A 92 -8.32 3.41 2.46
C TYR A 92 -8.50 1.91 2.66
N LEU A 93 -8.70 1.14 1.59
CA LEU A 93 -8.73 -0.32 1.67
C LEU A 93 -7.40 -0.88 2.21
N ILE A 94 -6.26 -0.42 1.70
CA ILE A 94 -4.95 -0.84 2.19
C ILE A 94 -4.78 -0.50 3.68
N VAL A 95 -5.17 0.70 4.10
CA VAL A 95 -5.11 1.11 5.52
C VAL A 95 -6.01 0.23 6.38
N CYS A 96 -7.25 -0.04 5.95
CA CYS A 96 -8.16 -0.93 6.67
C CYS A 96 -7.60 -2.36 6.79
N PHE A 97 -7.04 -2.91 5.71
CA PHE A 97 -6.36 -4.21 5.73
C PHE A 97 -5.13 -4.22 6.63
N TRP A 98 -4.41 -3.10 6.71
CA TRP A 98 -3.27 -2.96 7.59
C TRP A 98 -3.69 -2.98 9.06
N ILE A 99 -4.73 -2.23 9.43
CA ILE A 99 -5.30 -2.28 10.79
C ILE A 99 -5.76 -3.71 11.12
N PHE A 100 -6.43 -4.38 10.17
CA PHE A 100 -6.85 -5.76 10.34
C PHE A 100 -5.66 -6.71 10.58
N ALA A 101 -4.56 -6.53 9.86
CA ALA A 101 -3.33 -7.30 10.04
C ALA A 101 -2.67 -7.08 11.42
N ILE A 102 -2.81 -5.89 12.00
CA ILE A 102 -2.34 -5.59 13.37
C ILE A 102 -3.20 -6.34 14.39
N ILE A 103 -4.53 -6.26 14.24
CA ILE A 103 -5.48 -6.94 15.13
C ILE A 103 -5.29 -8.46 15.06
N ASP A 104 -5.19 -9.05 13.86
CA ASP A 104 -5.01 -10.49 13.73
C ASP A 104 -3.68 -10.95 14.34
N ALA A 105 -2.58 -10.20 14.13
CA ALA A 105 -1.29 -10.48 14.78
C ALA A 105 -1.38 -10.41 16.32
N TYR A 106 -2.16 -9.47 16.86
CA TYR A 106 -2.39 -9.37 18.30
C TYR A 106 -3.21 -10.55 18.85
N ILE A 107 -4.27 -10.97 18.16
CA ILE A 107 -5.13 -12.08 18.59
C ILE A 107 -4.35 -13.39 18.60
N ILE A 108 -3.59 -13.70 17.53
CA ILE A 108 -2.74 -14.90 17.48
C ILE A 108 -1.65 -14.80 18.55
N GLY A 109 -1.07 -13.62 18.71
CA GLY A 109 -0.17 -13.24 19.81
C GLY A 109 -0.68 -13.71 21.17
N LYS A 110 -1.94 -13.37 21.45
CA LYS A 110 -2.59 -13.60 22.75
C LYS A 110 -2.91 -15.06 22.98
N GLN A 111 -3.23 -15.80 21.92
CA GLN A 111 -3.38 -17.26 22.00
C GLN A 111 -2.06 -17.93 22.38
N LYS A 112 -0.95 -17.44 21.83
CA LYS A 112 0.38 -17.97 22.11
C LYS A 112 0.86 -17.64 23.53
N ASP A 113 0.65 -16.40 23.97
CA ASP A 113 0.94 -16.00 25.36
C ASP A 113 0.16 -16.84 26.38
N ARG A 114 -1.07 -17.28 26.07
CA ARG A 114 -1.84 -18.19 26.94
C ARG A 114 -1.27 -19.61 26.98
N GLN A 115 -0.80 -20.14 25.85
CA GLN A 115 -0.19 -21.47 25.80
C GLN A 115 1.12 -21.51 26.59
N ASP A 116 1.93 -20.46 26.50
CA ASP A 116 3.18 -20.35 27.28
C ASP A 116 2.93 -20.14 28.79
N GLU A 117 1.76 -19.61 29.20
CA GLU A 117 1.37 -19.49 30.62
C GLU A 117 0.85 -20.81 31.22
N GLU A 118 0.44 -21.79 30.39
CA GLU A 118 -0.10 -23.09 30.81
C GLU A 118 0.96 -24.23 30.86
N THR A 119 2.17 -24.00 30.31
CA THR A 119 3.30 -24.95 30.28
C THR A 119 4.40 -24.60 31.28
#